data_AF-A0A811P705-F1
#
_entry.id   AF-A0A811P705-F1
#
_cell.length_a   1.000
_cell.length_b   1.000
_cell.length_c   1.000
_cell.angle_alpha   90.00
_cell.angle_beta   90.00
_cell.angle_gamma   90.00
#
_symmetry.space_group_name_H-M   'P 1'
#
loop_
_entity.id
_entity.type
_entity.pdbx_description
1 polymer ?
#
loop_
_entity_poly.entity_id
_entity_poly.type
_entity_poly.pdbx_seq_one_letter_code
_entity_poly.pdbx_strand_id
1 'polypeptide(L)'
;MRPVSALVAKEVLAVAPSPSCKVRSVAFDLAVTGDDARLGLARVAAVVEGRDVGVLVNNAGATYPCTAYFHEVEAPMWEAVAQVNVEATAGEAAATMDLDGESDSEARKNGTGIAIPTSSGDAPEAASTAVRSKKRDAPPDMQEGTEGTEKKKKKKNKKKKKRKTKSRRTAAKSSPPPASLEKNTDPSLSPQRNYGKGLKDTDSSDYSSPLRRPKSLLVEKTTSNGEIVYEYNSDQEVVDAYHKDLHKYNKKLARQQQLPTLKQCNYGRNVTDWDNLKQKNAILDVAESVLRLSSSHDGKEINSCNGTIFEWDESDKSAIVVTSSQIIASKVSLDDWEDNNVYVPNAKVTAHLLDGTTSDLTLLYFSKHYEVAFFKVMGASKLQVASLEPELEFGSEACVLAREKDLGLICRRTKILALDPCDHQRNHYLFIGGSIPESSTGGSLTDFNRKVVGVVVNALPNFAFIPSSIIIRCFRLWQSFKKIARPHLGLKLRTVQFLDITHLEQLSRDFKIKVGLIVGKVSSESLAERNGFRTGDVIFSCRGESVSTISEFEGILLDICEKQFKEGKGLNDEVDVELGVYKLREPASRRMVTLSVQLSDCMEAIDYGNNCLPQLQLS
;
A
#
# COMPACT_ATOMS: atom_id res chain seq x y z
N MET A 1 3.92 23.93 37.16
CA MET A 1 4.37 23.31 35.89
C MET A 1 5.73 22.58 35.96
N ARG A 2 6.19 22.04 37.10
CA ARG A 2 7.43 21.22 37.17
C ARG A 2 7.32 19.68 37.04
N PRO A 3 6.14 19.01 37.01
CA PRO A 3 6.12 17.54 37.02
C PRO A 3 6.41 16.88 35.66
N VAL A 4 6.08 17.52 34.53
CA VAL A 4 6.16 16.89 33.18
C VAL A 4 7.59 16.80 32.66
N SER A 5 8.41 17.85 32.84
CA SER A 5 9.81 17.83 32.40
C SER A 5 10.65 16.77 33.13
N ALA A 6 10.36 16.51 34.40
CA ALA A 6 11.02 15.45 35.18
C ALA A 6 10.60 14.04 34.72
N LEU A 7 9.35 13.85 34.29
CA LEU A 7 8.84 12.61 33.72
C LEU A 7 9.51 12.30 32.38
N VAL A 8 9.54 13.25 31.46
CA VAL A 8 10.20 13.10 30.15
C VAL A 8 11.70 12.81 30.31
N ALA A 9 12.39 13.52 31.21
CA ALA A 9 13.80 13.28 31.49
C ALA A 9 14.05 11.85 32.02
N LYS A 10 13.17 11.34 32.88
CA LYS A 10 13.25 9.97 33.41
C LYS A 10 13.03 8.93 32.32
N GLU A 11 12.07 9.15 31.42
CA GLU A 11 11.76 8.26 30.29
C GLU A 11 12.95 8.17 29.32
N VAL A 12 13.53 9.32 28.93
CA VAL A 12 14.66 9.39 28.01
C VAL A 12 15.89 8.68 28.58
N LEU A 13 16.18 8.87 29.88
CA LEU A 13 17.29 8.19 30.54
C LEU A 13 17.08 6.68 30.70
N ALA A 14 15.82 6.20 30.75
CA ALA A 14 15.51 4.77 30.84
C ALA A 14 15.70 4.01 29.51
N VAL A 15 15.60 4.71 28.38
CA VAL A 15 15.66 4.13 27.03
C VAL A 15 17.03 4.34 26.37
N ALA A 16 17.89 5.19 26.93
CA ALA A 16 19.20 5.50 26.36
C ALA A 16 20.17 4.28 26.41
N PRO A 17 20.84 3.91 25.29
CA PRO A 17 21.70 2.72 25.23
C PRO A 17 23.03 2.81 26.00
N SER A 18 23.39 3.97 26.56
CA SER A 18 24.66 4.18 27.28
C SER A 18 24.52 5.11 28.51
N PRO A 19 25.39 4.96 29.54
CA PRO A 19 25.41 5.84 30.71
C PRO A 19 25.95 7.26 30.44
N SER A 20 26.26 7.62 29.18
CA SER A 20 26.79 8.95 28.82
C SER A 20 25.74 9.96 28.38
N CYS A 21 24.46 9.57 28.28
CA CYS A 21 23.36 10.48 27.95
C CYS A 21 23.08 11.47 29.10
N LYS A 22 23.05 12.77 28.80
CA LYS A 22 22.78 13.84 29.79
C LYS A 22 21.55 14.63 29.37
N VAL A 23 20.60 14.77 30.28
CA VAL A 23 19.42 15.64 30.09
C VAL A 23 19.71 17.03 30.65
N ARG A 24 19.37 18.07 29.89
CA ARG A 24 19.43 19.48 30.30
C ARG A 24 18.07 20.12 30.07
N SER A 25 17.60 20.93 31.01
CA SER A 25 16.33 21.64 30.91
C SER A 25 16.59 23.14 30.86
N VAL A 26 15.99 23.82 29.87
CA VAL A 26 15.95 25.27 29.76
C VAL A 26 14.50 25.69 29.91
N ALA A 27 14.23 26.68 30.76
CA ALA A 27 12.88 27.19 30.99
C ALA A 27 12.83 28.66 30.61
N PHE A 28 11.92 29.00 29.70
CA PHE A 28 11.57 30.36 29.34
C PHE A 28 10.13 30.39 28.83
N ASP A 29 9.53 31.57 28.82
CA ASP A 29 8.18 31.76 28.30
C ASP A 29 8.23 31.79 26.77
N LEU A 30 7.42 30.96 26.11
CA LEU A 30 7.33 30.88 24.65
C LEU A 30 6.24 31.80 24.09
N ALA A 31 5.47 32.46 24.96
CA ALA A 31 4.43 33.43 24.59
C ALA A 31 4.94 34.88 24.52
N VAL A 32 6.18 35.15 24.94
CA VAL A 32 6.78 36.50 24.87
C VAL A 32 7.43 36.75 23.52
N THR A 33 7.47 38.02 23.10
CA THR A 33 8.05 38.47 21.82
C THR A 33 9.21 39.46 22.05
N GLY A 34 10.02 39.71 21.02
CA GLY A 34 11.08 40.71 21.09
C GLY A 34 12.32 40.24 21.86
N ASP A 35 12.94 41.13 22.63
CA ASP A 35 14.22 40.85 23.29
C ASP A 35 14.16 39.69 24.29
N ASP A 36 13.03 39.50 24.98
CA ASP A 36 12.87 38.41 25.95
C ASP A 36 12.82 37.03 25.28
N ALA A 37 12.21 36.94 24.09
CA ALA A 37 12.23 35.73 23.27
C ALA A 37 13.64 35.41 22.79
N ARG A 38 14.39 36.45 22.35
CA ARG A 38 15.78 36.32 21.90
C ARG A 38 16.71 35.88 23.02
N LEU A 39 16.51 36.38 24.24
CA LEU A 39 17.23 35.92 25.44
C LEU A 39 16.89 34.46 25.79
N GLY A 40 15.64 34.04 25.58
CA GLY A 40 15.21 32.64 25.67
C GLY A 40 15.99 31.72 24.74
N LEU A 41 16.00 32.04 23.44
CA LEU A 41 16.71 31.28 22.42
C LEU A 41 18.23 31.30 22.61
N ALA A 42 18.81 32.42 23.06
CA ALA A 42 20.24 32.49 23.40
C ALA A 42 20.63 31.53 24.54
N ARG A 43 19.74 31.32 25.53
CA ARG A 43 19.95 30.32 26.60
C ARG A 43 19.90 28.89 26.05
N VAL A 44 19.03 28.62 25.07
CA VAL A 44 18.99 27.31 24.39
C VAL A 44 20.29 27.09 23.63
N ALA A 45 20.72 28.05 22.80
CA ALA A 45 21.96 28.00 22.04
C ALA A 45 23.20 27.73 22.93
N ALA A 46 23.34 28.47 24.03
CA ALA A 46 24.44 28.28 24.98
C ALA A 46 24.45 26.90 25.66
N VAL A 47 23.29 26.25 25.80
CA VAL A 47 23.17 24.91 26.39
C VAL A 47 23.53 23.82 25.38
N VAL A 48 23.35 24.06 24.08
CA VAL A 48 23.64 23.09 23.02
C VAL A 48 25.02 23.26 22.39
N GLU A 49 25.67 24.41 22.62
CA GLU A 49 27.02 24.70 22.13
C GLU A 49 28.04 23.60 22.50
N GLY A 50 28.76 23.11 21.49
CA GLY A 50 29.75 22.05 21.64
C GLY A 50 29.19 20.66 22.00
N ARG A 51 27.86 20.44 21.96
CA ARG A 51 27.24 19.15 22.33
C ARG A 51 26.59 18.46 21.14
N ASP A 52 26.56 17.13 21.16
CA ASP A 52 25.80 16.33 20.20
C ASP A 52 24.36 16.17 20.72
N VAL A 53 23.40 16.77 20.02
CA VAL A 53 22.00 16.85 20.44
C VAL A 53 21.20 15.81 19.65
N GLY A 54 20.87 14.69 20.29
CA GLY A 54 20.06 13.64 19.66
C GLY A 54 18.56 13.96 19.63
N VAL A 55 18.01 14.49 20.73
CA VAL A 55 16.57 14.75 20.88
C VAL A 55 16.35 16.11 21.57
N LEU A 56 15.53 16.96 20.95
CA LEU A 56 15.00 18.19 21.55
C LEU A 56 13.50 18.00 21.81
N VAL A 57 13.04 18.29 23.03
CA VAL A 57 11.62 18.17 23.39
C VAL A 57 11.06 19.53 23.79
N ASN A 58 10.10 20.03 23.01
CA ASN A 58 9.29 21.19 23.39
C ASN A 58 8.07 20.71 24.18
N ASN A 59 7.86 21.27 25.37
CA ASN A 59 6.78 20.93 26.30
C ASN A 59 5.78 22.10 26.50
N ALA A 60 5.72 23.03 25.56
CA ALA A 60 4.71 24.09 25.55
C ALA A 60 3.74 23.90 24.38
N GLY A 61 2.47 24.17 24.64
CA GLY A 61 1.43 24.22 23.64
C GLY A 61 0.33 25.18 24.07
N ALA A 62 -0.13 26.02 23.15
CA ALA A 62 -1.27 26.90 23.33
C ALA A 62 -2.45 26.40 22.48
N THR A 63 -3.67 26.56 22.99
CA THR A 63 -4.91 26.32 22.26
C THR A 63 -5.98 27.29 22.72
N TYR A 64 -6.98 27.55 21.90
CA TYR A 64 -8.11 28.39 22.27
C TYR A 64 -9.12 27.62 23.16
N PRO A 65 -9.95 28.30 23.98
CA PRO A 65 -10.68 27.70 25.10
C PRO A 65 -11.86 26.79 24.74
N CYS A 66 -12.25 26.72 23.47
CA CYS A 66 -13.42 25.99 22.99
C CYS A 66 -13.13 25.34 21.63
N THR A 67 -13.88 24.32 21.22
CA THR A 67 -13.74 23.75 19.88
C THR A 67 -14.36 24.71 18.85
N ALA A 68 -13.56 25.22 17.93
CA ALA A 68 -13.95 26.19 16.90
C ALA A 68 -13.16 25.90 15.62
N TYR A 69 -13.74 26.16 14.45
CA TYR A 69 -12.98 26.12 13.20
C TYR A 69 -12.02 27.31 13.13
N PHE A 70 -10.91 27.18 12.41
CA PHE A 70 -9.88 28.22 12.33
C PHE A 70 -10.41 29.60 11.88
N HIS A 71 -11.47 29.61 11.05
CA HIS A 71 -12.13 30.84 10.58
C HIS A 71 -13.12 31.45 11.59
N GLU A 72 -13.40 30.75 12.69
CA GLU A 72 -14.29 31.17 13.78
C GLU A 72 -13.50 31.76 14.97
N VAL A 73 -12.17 31.71 14.92
CA VAL A 73 -11.28 32.22 15.97
C VAL A 73 -10.79 33.63 15.59
N GLU A 74 -10.91 34.57 16.52
CA GLU A 74 -10.44 35.95 16.30
C GLU A 74 -8.93 36.00 16.07
N ALA A 75 -8.48 36.95 15.22
CA ALA A 75 -7.09 37.05 14.80
C ALA A 75 -6.07 37.03 15.95
N PRO A 76 -6.23 37.83 17.01
CA PRO A 76 -5.27 37.86 18.12
C PRO A 76 -5.14 36.50 18.84
N MET A 77 -6.20 35.68 18.82
CA MET A 77 -6.24 34.42 19.54
C MET A 77 -5.58 33.28 18.75
N TRP A 78 -5.79 33.20 17.43
CA TRP A 78 -5.08 32.20 16.63
C TRP A 78 -3.61 32.60 16.39
N GLU A 79 -3.31 33.90 16.31
CA GLU A 79 -1.92 34.42 16.25
C GLU A 79 -1.12 34.03 17.49
N ALA A 80 -1.70 34.15 18.69
CA ALA A 80 -1.06 33.70 19.93
C ALA A 80 -0.81 32.17 19.95
N VAL A 81 -1.72 31.37 19.37
CA VAL A 81 -1.54 29.92 19.22
C VAL A 81 -0.44 29.60 18.21
N ALA A 82 -0.39 30.31 17.07
CA ALA A 82 0.66 30.16 16.06
C ALA A 82 2.04 30.56 16.61
N GLN A 83 2.10 31.64 17.40
CA GLN A 83 3.32 32.12 18.05
C GLN A 83 3.96 31.02 18.90
N VAL A 84 3.19 30.37 19.77
CA VAL A 84 3.70 29.36 20.72
C VAL A 84 3.97 28.02 20.01
N ASN A 85 3.04 27.55 19.17
CA ASN A 85 3.11 26.19 18.64
C ASN A 85 4.00 26.09 17.39
N VAL A 86 4.07 27.15 16.58
CA VAL A 86 4.75 27.13 15.28
C VAL A 86 6.03 27.95 15.32
N GLU A 87 5.93 29.25 15.63
CA GLU A 87 7.07 30.17 15.51
C GLU A 87 8.14 29.90 16.56
N ALA A 88 7.74 29.74 17.83
CA ALA A 88 8.68 29.48 18.91
C ALA A 88 9.37 28.12 18.72
N THR A 89 8.62 27.09 18.33
CA THR A 89 9.17 25.75 18.00
C THR A 89 10.16 25.81 16.83
N ALA A 90 9.86 26.59 15.78
CA ALA A 90 10.75 26.76 14.64
C ALA A 90 12.03 27.53 15.02
N GLY A 91 11.91 28.55 15.87
CA GLY A 91 13.04 29.31 16.40
C GLY A 91 13.97 28.45 17.27
N GLU A 92 13.42 27.55 18.09
CA GLU A 92 14.22 26.59 18.88
C GLU A 92 14.97 25.61 17.98
N ALA A 93 14.32 25.07 16.95
CA ALA A 93 14.96 24.19 15.98
C ALA A 93 16.11 24.89 15.23
N ALA A 94 15.90 26.14 14.80
CA ALA A 94 16.92 26.95 14.15
C ALA A 94 18.11 27.25 15.09
N ALA A 95 17.85 27.59 16.36
CA ALA A 95 18.90 27.85 17.35
C ALA A 95 19.77 26.61 17.65
N THR A 96 19.26 25.40 17.41
CA THR A 96 20.05 24.16 17.49
C THR A 96 20.82 23.82 16.20
N MET A 97 20.49 24.46 15.07
CA MET A 97 21.14 24.25 13.76
C MET A 97 22.20 25.31 13.44
N ASP A 98 22.07 26.55 13.92
CA ASP A 98 22.93 27.70 13.55
C ASP A 98 24.27 27.82 14.32
N LEU A 99 24.78 26.75 14.91
CA LEU A 99 26.09 26.75 15.60
C LEU A 99 27.25 26.18 14.77
N ASP A 100 27.06 26.02 13.46
CA ASP A 100 28.10 25.61 12.52
C ASP A 100 29.04 26.79 12.17
N GLY A 101 29.94 27.11 13.10
CA GLY A 101 31.15 27.85 12.79
C GLY A 101 32.13 26.98 12.01
N GLU A 102 32.67 27.52 10.92
CA GLU A 102 33.71 26.93 10.05
C GLU A 102 34.69 26.02 10.80
N SER A 103 34.52 24.70 10.66
CA SER A 103 35.59 23.74 10.94
C SER A 103 35.38 22.48 10.11
N ASP A 104 36.35 22.23 9.22
CA ASP A 104 36.49 21.01 8.44
C ASP A 104 36.60 19.79 9.38
N SER A 105 35.48 19.14 9.70
CA SER A 105 35.47 17.71 10.08
C SER A 105 34.08 17.10 9.91
N GLU A 106 34.02 15.96 9.25
CA GLU A 106 32.81 15.16 9.04
C GLU A 106 32.21 14.69 10.37
N ALA A 107 31.27 15.45 10.93
CA ALA A 107 30.32 14.97 11.95
C ALA A 107 28.97 15.67 11.80
N ARG A 108 28.14 15.19 10.87
CA ARG A 108 26.74 15.64 10.75
C ARG A 108 25.96 15.24 12.02
N LYS A 109 25.60 16.22 12.86
CA LYS A 109 24.70 16.01 14.00
C LYS A 109 23.25 15.88 13.51
N ASN A 110 22.72 14.67 13.52
CA ASN A 110 21.33 14.36 13.16
C ASN A 110 20.41 14.46 14.39
N GLY A 111 20.09 15.68 14.83
CA GLY A 111 19.09 15.89 15.89
C GLY A 111 17.66 15.84 15.35
N THR A 112 16.76 15.15 16.07
CA THR A 112 15.30 15.18 15.80
C THR A 112 14.60 16.03 16.86
N GLY A 113 13.84 17.04 16.43
CA GLY A 113 12.97 17.83 17.32
C GLY A 113 11.59 17.21 17.44
N ILE A 114 11.09 17.04 18.67
CA ILE A 114 9.77 16.52 18.98
C ILE A 114 9.02 17.57 19.80
N ALA A 115 7.88 18.07 19.28
CA ALA A 115 6.97 18.90 20.04
C ALA A 115 5.92 18.00 20.70
N ILE A 116 5.83 18.05 22.04
CA ILE A 116 4.78 17.37 22.81
C ILE A 116 3.85 18.47 23.35
N PRO A 117 2.71 18.74 22.70
CA PRO A 117 1.76 19.71 23.23
C PRO A 117 1.18 19.18 24.54
N THR A 118 1.33 19.93 25.63
CA THR A 118 0.56 19.67 26.85
C THR A 118 -0.88 20.13 26.61
N SER A 119 -1.76 19.24 26.19
CA SER A 119 -3.20 19.53 26.14
C SER A 119 -3.73 19.62 27.57
N SER A 120 -4.24 20.79 27.97
CA SER A 120 -5.17 20.86 29.09
C SER A 120 -6.51 20.25 28.64
N GLY A 121 -6.62 18.92 28.71
CA GLY A 121 -7.88 18.16 28.53
C GLY A 121 -8.50 18.20 27.12
N ASP A 122 -8.78 17.00 26.60
CA ASP A 122 -9.70 16.73 25.48
C ASP A 122 -9.40 17.40 24.11
N ALA A 123 -8.46 16.81 23.36
CA ALA A 123 -8.49 16.81 21.90
C ALA A 123 -7.99 15.47 21.35
N PRO A 124 -8.59 14.91 20.27
CA PRO A 124 -8.13 13.66 19.69
C PRO A 124 -6.75 13.84 19.05
N GLU A 125 -5.94 12.79 19.19
CA GLU A 125 -4.56 12.65 18.73
C GLU A 125 -4.39 13.08 17.26
N ALA A 126 -3.90 14.31 17.05
CA ALA A 126 -3.47 14.78 15.74
C ALA A 126 -2.05 14.28 15.49
N ALA A 127 -1.86 13.60 14.37
CA ALA A 127 -0.62 12.98 13.93
C ALA A 127 0.59 13.92 14.04
N SER A 128 1.67 13.45 14.66
CA SER A 128 2.97 14.10 14.65
C SER A 128 3.56 14.08 13.22
N THR A 129 3.59 15.21 12.55
CA THR A 129 4.36 15.40 11.31
C THR A 129 5.80 15.77 11.66
N ALA A 130 6.75 14.87 11.38
CA ALA A 130 8.17 15.21 11.36
C ALA A 130 8.47 16.09 10.14
N VAL A 131 8.90 17.33 10.36
CA VAL A 131 9.34 18.23 9.29
C VAL A 131 10.80 17.92 8.96
N ARG A 132 11.04 17.36 7.77
CA ARG A 132 12.39 17.19 7.20
C ARG A 132 12.65 18.33 6.22
N SER A 133 13.42 19.33 6.63
CA SER A 133 13.88 20.42 5.76
C SER A 133 14.94 19.89 4.78
N LYS A 134 14.58 19.82 3.48
CA LYS A 134 15.56 19.68 2.38
C LYS A 134 15.91 21.08 1.88
N LYS A 135 17.19 21.45 1.97
CA LYS A 135 17.80 22.63 1.34
C LYS A 135 17.62 22.49 -0.18
N ARG A 136 16.93 23.46 -0.81
CA ARG A 136 16.83 23.59 -2.27
C ARG A 136 17.80 24.68 -2.68
N ASP A 137 18.80 24.32 -3.49
CA ASP A 137 19.71 25.27 -4.12
C ASP A 137 18.96 26.03 -5.24
N ALA A 138 19.09 27.35 -5.22
CA ALA A 138 18.56 28.24 -6.25
C ALA A 138 19.59 28.41 -7.39
N PRO A 139 19.17 28.50 -8.67
CA PRO A 139 20.06 28.87 -9.77
C PRO A 139 20.24 30.40 -9.87
N PRO A 140 21.36 30.89 -10.46
CA PRO A 140 21.67 32.31 -10.51
C PRO A 140 21.00 33.03 -11.70
N ASP A 141 20.78 34.33 -11.51
CA ASP A 141 20.34 35.31 -12.50
C ASP A 141 21.25 35.42 -13.73
N MET A 142 20.65 35.63 -14.90
CA MET A 142 21.33 36.14 -16.11
C MET A 142 20.41 37.10 -16.87
N GLN A 143 21.06 38.16 -17.37
CA GLN A 143 20.55 39.44 -17.87
C GLN A 143 19.86 39.40 -19.25
N GLU A 144 19.21 40.53 -19.55
CA GLU A 144 18.57 40.95 -20.81
C GLU A 144 19.40 40.70 -22.08
N GLY A 145 18.71 40.43 -23.18
CA GLY A 145 19.25 40.42 -24.54
C GLY A 145 18.18 40.24 -25.62
N THR A 146 18.17 41.17 -26.56
CA THR A 146 17.17 41.53 -27.57
C THR A 146 17.07 40.65 -28.82
N GLU A 147 15.89 40.74 -29.46
CA GLU A 147 15.57 40.65 -30.90
C GLU A 147 15.64 39.31 -31.69
N GLY A 148 14.63 39.10 -32.56
CA GLY A 148 14.83 38.34 -33.81
C GLY A 148 13.72 37.40 -34.35
N THR A 149 12.67 37.98 -34.93
CA THR A 149 11.97 37.54 -36.18
C THR A 149 11.22 36.18 -36.34
N GLU A 150 9.91 36.34 -36.60
CA GLU A 150 9.10 35.86 -37.75
C GLU A 150 8.42 34.45 -37.85
N LYS A 151 7.07 34.54 -37.96
CA LYS A 151 6.11 33.83 -38.85
C LYS A 151 5.82 32.33 -38.54
N LYS A 152 4.59 31.80 -38.58
CA LYS A 152 3.29 32.20 -39.19
C LYS A 152 2.17 31.20 -38.75
N LYS A 153 0.95 31.74 -38.52
CA LYS A 153 -0.40 31.19 -38.84
C LYS A 153 -0.85 29.90 -38.13
N LYS A 154 -2.11 29.70 -37.69
CA LYS A 154 -3.42 30.32 -37.99
C LYS A 154 -4.50 29.70 -37.08
N LYS A 155 -5.45 30.54 -36.62
CA LYS A 155 -6.94 30.35 -36.51
C LYS A 155 -7.48 29.14 -35.70
N LYS A 156 -8.47 29.32 -34.81
CA LYS A 156 -9.81 29.88 -35.10
C LYS A 156 -10.61 30.17 -33.81
N ASN A 157 -11.33 31.29 -33.85
CA ASN A 157 -12.32 31.77 -32.87
C ASN A 157 -13.50 30.80 -32.64
N LYS A 158 -13.95 30.70 -31.39
CA LYS A 158 -15.25 30.11 -30.98
C LYS A 158 -16.27 31.23 -30.77
N LYS A 159 -17.30 31.29 -31.62
CA LYS A 159 -18.42 32.26 -31.55
C LYS A 159 -19.69 31.53 -31.05
N LYS A 160 -20.36 32.17 -30.09
CA LYS A 160 -21.70 31.85 -29.55
C LYS A 160 -22.74 31.56 -30.64
N LYS A 161 -23.66 30.61 -30.38
CA LYS A 161 -25.05 30.69 -30.85
C LYS A 161 -26.00 29.86 -29.97
N LYS A 162 -26.94 30.56 -29.32
CA LYS A 162 -28.19 30.02 -28.76
C LYS A 162 -29.10 29.59 -29.91
N ARG A 163 -29.87 28.50 -29.73
CA ARG A 163 -31.11 28.25 -30.49
C ARG A 163 -32.08 27.38 -29.68
N LYS A 164 -33.31 27.90 -29.50
CA LYS A 164 -34.52 27.20 -29.05
C LYS A 164 -35.12 26.41 -30.23
N THR A 165 -35.77 25.27 -29.96
CA THR A 165 -36.97 24.84 -30.71
C THR A 165 -37.81 23.80 -29.97
N LYS A 166 -39.14 23.90 -30.15
CA LYS A 166 -40.27 23.12 -29.62
C LYS A 166 -40.49 21.79 -30.37
N SER A 167 -41.15 20.80 -29.73
CA SER A 167 -42.18 19.89 -30.29
C SER A 167 -42.62 18.92 -29.17
N ARG A 168 -43.86 18.82 -28.64
CA ARG A 168 -45.21 18.43 -29.13
C ARG A 168 -45.63 17.05 -28.57
N ARG A 169 -46.82 17.01 -27.95
CA ARG A 169 -47.49 15.89 -27.25
C ARG A 169 -48.15 14.87 -28.19
N THR A 170 -48.31 13.62 -27.74
CA THR A 170 -49.46 12.68 -27.88
C THR A 170 -49.23 11.46 -26.95
N ALA A 171 -50.16 10.52 -26.77
CA ALA A 171 -51.27 10.46 -25.80
C ALA A 171 -51.55 8.96 -25.47
N ALA A 172 -51.92 8.61 -24.22
CA ALA A 172 -52.72 7.42 -23.81
C ALA A 172 -52.88 7.45 -22.26
N LYS A 173 -54.08 7.66 -21.65
CA LYS A 173 -55.13 6.67 -21.26
C LYS A 173 -54.57 5.51 -20.42
N SER A 174 -55.05 5.12 -19.23
CA SER A 174 -56.31 5.33 -18.49
C SER A 174 -56.16 4.86 -17.02
N SER A 175 -56.97 5.45 -16.12
CA SER A 175 -57.21 5.25 -14.67
C SER A 175 -57.77 3.86 -14.26
N PRO A 176 -58.17 3.54 -12.98
CA PRO A 176 -58.19 4.33 -11.71
C PRO A 176 -57.73 3.58 -10.41
N PRO A 177 -57.69 4.25 -9.25
CA PRO A 177 -57.66 3.65 -7.91
C PRO A 177 -59.04 3.69 -7.19
N PRO A 178 -59.25 2.92 -6.11
CA PRO A 178 -60.14 3.32 -5.01
C PRO A 178 -59.42 3.21 -3.64
N ALA A 179 -59.35 4.24 -2.79
CA ALA A 179 -60.40 4.93 -2.01
C ALA A 179 -60.69 4.29 -0.64
N SER A 180 -60.31 5.00 0.44
CA SER A 180 -61.14 5.39 1.60
C SER A 180 -60.23 6.05 2.66
N LEU A 181 -60.36 7.34 3.03
CA LEU A 181 -61.41 8.00 3.85
C LEU A 181 -61.42 7.39 5.27
N GLU A 182 -61.23 8.11 6.39
CA GLU A 182 -61.78 9.41 6.84
C GLU A 182 -60.92 9.98 8.00
N LYS A 183 -60.54 11.27 8.00
CA LYS A 183 -61.16 12.48 8.61
C LYS A 183 -60.84 12.77 10.09
N ASN A 184 -60.36 14.01 10.27
CA ASN A 184 -60.67 15.00 11.32
C ASN A 184 -60.20 14.64 12.75
N THR A 185 -59.62 15.52 13.57
CA THR A 185 -59.77 16.98 13.71
C THR A 185 -58.67 17.43 14.69
N ASP A 186 -58.11 18.62 14.49
CA ASP A 186 -57.35 19.36 15.52
C ASP A 186 -58.34 19.91 16.58
N PRO A 187 -57.95 20.14 17.86
CA PRO A 187 -57.26 21.40 18.13
C PRO A 187 -56.17 21.37 19.23
N SER A 188 -55.22 22.30 19.07
CA SER A 188 -54.42 23.00 20.07
C SER A 188 -54.62 22.63 21.54
N LEU A 189 -53.52 22.35 22.26
CA LEU A 189 -53.28 22.78 23.64
C LEU A 189 -51.79 22.57 23.97
N SER A 190 -51.14 23.64 24.44
CA SER A 190 -49.77 23.69 24.95
C SER A 190 -49.60 22.84 26.21
N PRO A 191 -48.44 22.18 26.45
CA PRO A 191 -48.19 21.55 27.74
C PRO A 191 -47.51 22.54 28.69
N GLN A 192 -48.28 22.98 29.69
CA GLN A 192 -47.74 23.52 30.93
C GLN A 192 -46.91 22.46 31.67
N ARG A 193 -45.85 22.94 32.33
CA ARG A 193 -45.03 22.23 33.30
C ARG A 193 -45.89 21.51 34.35
N ASN A 194 -45.55 20.26 34.66
CA ASN A 194 -45.78 19.72 36.01
C ASN A 194 -44.66 18.78 36.43
N TYR A 195 -44.16 19.02 37.64
CA TYR A 195 -43.26 18.18 38.41
C TYR A 195 -43.98 16.89 38.84
N GLY A 196 -43.32 15.74 38.73
CA GLY A 196 -43.90 14.46 39.14
C GLY A 196 -42.91 13.30 39.16
N LYS A 197 -42.26 13.13 40.31
CA LYS A 197 -41.79 11.88 40.97
C LYS A 197 -41.84 10.55 40.16
N GLY A 198 -40.65 10.00 39.95
CA GLY A 198 -40.28 8.60 40.26
C GLY A 198 -41.08 7.46 39.63
N LEU A 199 -40.53 6.88 38.55
CA LEU A 199 -40.59 5.44 38.31
C LEU A 199 -39.20 4.93 37.92
N LYS A 200 -38.75 3.90 38.64
CA LYS A 200 -37.61 3.06 38.26
C LYS A 200 -38.04 2.19 37.09
N ASP A 201 -37.59 2.52 35.90
CA ASP A 201 -37.49 1.57 34.79
C ASP A 201 -36.01 1.29 34.55
N THR A 202 -35.52 0.23 35.18
CA THR A 202 -34.28 -0.43 34.75
C THR A 202 -34.61 -1.40 33.62
N ASP A 203 -33.76 -1.36 32.60
CA ASP A 203 -33.69 -2.21 31.42
C ASP A 203 -34.70 -1.96 30.28
N SER A 204 -34.32 -1.08 29.34
CA SER A 204 -34.46 -1.34 27.87
C SER A 204 -34.02 -0.18 26.96
N SER A 205 -33.74 1.05 27.44
CA SER A 205 -33.60 2.23 26.54
C SER A 205 -32.16 2.66 26.20
N ASP A 206 -31.14 2.04 26.79
CA ASP A 206 -29.77 2.56 26.73
C ASP A 206 -29.08 2.40 25.35
N TYR A 207 -29.57 1.50 24.51
CA TYR A 207 -28.98 1.24 23.18
C TYR A 207 -29.47 2.18 22.08
N SER A 208 -30.69 2.74 22.19
CA SER A 208 -31.34 3.49 21.09
C SER A 208 -31.56 4.98 21.39
N SER A 209 -31.18 5.46 22.58
CA SER A 209 -31.28 6.90 22.86
C SER A 209 -30.33 7.70 21.96
N PRO A 210 -30.62 8.97 21.63
CA PRO A 210 -29.66 9.83 20.92
C PRO A 210 -28.35 9.96 21.70
N LEU A 211 -27.24 10.17 20.99
CA LEU A 211 -25.97 10.53 21.63
C LEU A 211 -26.09 11.97 22.15
N ARG A 212 -26.03 12.17 23.47
CA ARG A 212 -26.11 13.50 24.10
C ARG A 212 -24.89 13.70 24.99
N ARG A 213 -24.17 14.79 24.77
CA ARG A 213 -23.08 15.21 25.67
C ARG A 213 -23.68 15.55 27.05
N PRO A 214 -22.94 15.30 28.15
CA PRO A 214 -23.33 15.78 29.47
C PRO A 214 -23.46 17.31 29.47
N LYS A 215 -24.30 17.84 30.36
CA LYS A 215 -24.41 19.30 30.53
C LYS A 215 -23.07 19.87 30.98
N SER A 216 -22.69 21.03 30.44
CA SER A 216 -21.43 21.69 30.80
C SER A 216 -21.36 21.96 32.30
N LEU A 217 -20.16 21.84 32.88
CA LEU A 217 -19.88 22.30 34.23
C LEU A 217 -19.78 23.84 34.31
N LEU A 218 -19.70 24.55 33.18
CA LEU A 218 -19.84 26.01 33.17
C LEU A 218 -21.25 26.41 33.57
N VAL A 219 -21.36 27.21 34.63
CA VAL A 219 -22.60 27.82 35.10
C VAL A 219 -22.51 29.32 34.89
N GLU A 220 -23.60 29.90 34.41
CA GLU A 220 -23.74 31.33 34.24
C GLU A 220 -23.95 32.01 35.59
N LYS A 221 -23.12 33.01 35.90
CA LYS A 221 -23.18 33.79 37.14
C LYS A 221 -23.18 35.26 36.78
N THR A 222 -24.28 35.94 37.11
CA THR A 222 -24.38 37.38 36.94
C THR A 222 -23.63 38.06 38.07
N THR A 223 -22.62 38.87 37.74
CA THR A 223 -21.90 39.68 38.72
C THR A 223 -22.82 40.78 39.25
N SER A 224 -22.42 41.39 40.37
CA SER A 224 -23.12 42.54 40.96
C SER A 224 -23.31 43.73 40.01
N ASN A 225 -22.53 43.79 38.93
CA ASN A 225 -22.57 44.85 37.93
C ASN A 225 -23.49 44.51 36.73
N GLY A 226 -24.16 43.36 36.75
CA GLY A 226 -25.01 42.88 35.66
C GLY A 226 -24.26 42.17 34.53
N GLU A 227 -22.94 41.96 34.66
CA GLU A 227 -22.15 41.23 33.68
C GLU A 227 -22.30 39.72 33.87
N ILE A 228 -22.45 39.00 32.78
CA ILE A 228 -22.54 37.53 32.79
C ILE A 228 -21.12 36.97 32.78
N VAL A 229 -20.75 36.24 33.83
CA VAL A 229 -19.47 35.53 33.95
C VAL A 229 -19.74 34.03 34.06
N TYR A 230 -18.95 33.22 33.38
CA TYR A 230 -19.06 31.77 33.46
C TYR A 230 -18.08 31.22 34.49
N GLU A 231 -18.57 30.47 35.46
CA GLU A 231 -17.76 29.83 36.50
C GLU A 231 -17.96 28.31 36.44
N TYR A 232 -16.91 27.54 36.69
CA TYR A 232 -17.05 26.08 36.80
C TYR A 232 -17.77 25.73 38.10
N ASN A 233 -18.77 24.85 37.99
CA ASN A 233 -19.42 24.30 39.17
C ASN A 233 -18.40 23.47 39.96
N SER A 234 -18.07 23.93 41.16
CA SER A 234 -17.13 23.31 42.08
C SER A 234 -17.78 22.36 43.09
N ASP A 235 -19.10 22.14 42.98
CA ASP A 235 -19.82 21.13 43.77
C ASP A 235 -19.37 19.71 43.36
N GLN A 236 -18.80 18.99 44.32
CA GLN A 236 -18.25 17.66 44.11
C GLN A 236 -19.29 16.66 43.60
N GLU A 237 -20.54 16.72 44.06
CA GLU A 237 -21.58 15.80 43.61
C GLU A 237 -21.95 16.04 42.14
N VAL A 238 -21.95 17.30 41.71
CA VAL A 238 -22.23 17.69 40.32
C VAL A 238 -21.07 17.29 39.39
N VAL A 239 -19.82 17.47 39.86
CA VAL A 239 -18.61 17.06 39.14
C VAL A 239 -18.57 15.53 38.98
N ASP A 240 -18.84 14.77 40.05
CA ASP A 240 -18.86 13.31 40.00
C ASP A 240 -19.97 12.78 39.07
N ALA A 241 -21.16 13.39 39.12
CA ALA A 241 -22.26 13.07 38.22
C ALA A 241 -21.89 13.38 36.75
N TYR A 242 -21.26 14.52 36.48
CA TYR A 242 -20.76 14.87 35.15
C TYR A 242 -19.76 13.83 34.62
N HIS A 243 -18.77 13.43 35.42
CA HIS A 243 -17.79 12.43 35.01
C HIS A 243 -18.44 11.07 34.72
N LYS A 244 -19.43 10.66 35.51
CA LYS A 244 -20.19 9.43 35.28
C LYS A 244 -20.97 9.48 33.97
N ASP A 245 -21.63 10.60 33.69
CA ASP A 245 -22.36 10.82 32.45
C ASP A 245 -21.42 10.93 31.25
N LEU A 246 -20.26 11.58 31.40
CA LEU A 246 -19.23 11.67 30.37
C LEU A 246 -18.67 10.29 30.03
N HIS A 247 -18.42 9.45 31.04
CA HIS A 247 -18.01 8.07 30.84
C HIS A 247 -19.09 7.27 30.08
N LYS A 248 -20.37 7.44 30.44
CA LYS A 248 -21.50 6.81 29.72
C LYS A 248 -21.59 7.30 28.27
N TYR A 249 -21.43 8.61 28.03
CA TYR A 249 -21.39 9.21 26.70
C TYR A 249 -20.23 8.66 25.87
N ASN A 250 -19.01 8.63 26.41
CA ASN A 250 -17.83 8.12 25.71
C ASN A 250 -17.96 6.64 25.36
N LYS A 251 -18.49 5.81 26.27
CA LYS A 251 -18.78 4.40 26.01
C LYS A 251 -19.79 4.22 24.87
N LYS A 252 -20.80 5.09 24.80
CA LYS A 252 -21.81 5.09 23.74
C LYS A 252 -21.26 5.59 22.41
N LEU A 253 -20.48 6.67 22.42
CA LEU A 253 -19.79 7.20 21.24
C LEU A 253 -18.83 6.16 20.66
N ALA A 254 -18.01 5.51 21.51
CA ALA A 254 -17.11 4.45 21.08
C ALA A 254 -17.86 3.30 20.40
N ARG A 255 -18.98 2.85 20.97
CA ARG A 255 -19.86 1.83 20.34
C ARG A 255 -20.44 2.30 19.01
N GLN A 256 -20.89 3.56 18.93
CA GLN A 256 -21.44 4.14 17.71
C GLN A 256 -20.38 4.23 16.60
N GLN A 257 -19.13 4.56 16.96
CA GLN A 257 -17.99 4.55 16.04
C GLN A 257 -17.60 3.15 15.56
N GLN A 258 -18.05 2.07 16.22
CA GLN A 258 -17.88 0.70 15.73
C GLN A 258 -18.96 0.27 14.72
N LEU A 259 -20.02 1.06 14.51
CA LEU A 259 -21.05 0.74 13.52
C LEU A 259 -20.44 0.72 12.11
N PRO A 260 -20.74 -0.27 11.26
CA PRO A 260 -20.12 -0.38 9.92
C PRO A 260 -20.28 0.87 9.03
N THR A 261 -21.33 1.66 9.23
CA THR A 261 -21.60 2.90 8.48
C THR A 261 -20.82 4.12 8.97
N LEU A 262 -20.27 4.06 10.18
CA LEU A 262 -19.53 5.16 10.83
C LEU A 262 -18.09 4.80 11.13
N LYS A 263 -17.78 3.50 11.18
CA LYS A 263 -16.44 2.97 11.39
C LYS A 263 -15.56 3.47 10.27
N GLN A 264 -14.59 4.30 10.62
CA GLN A 264 -13.57 4.72 9.65
C GLN A 264 -12.76 3.51 9.22
N CYS A 265 -12.31 3.52 7.97
CA CYS A 265 -11.39 2.50 7.48
C CYS A 265 -10.12 2.55 8.32
N ASN A 266 -9.82 1.46 9.04
CA ASN A 266 -8.59 1.32 9.83
C ASN A 266 -7.32 1.37 8.95
N TYR A 267 -7.47 1.23 7.64
CA TYR A 267 -6.39 1.23 6.67
C TYR A 267 -6.35 2.57 5.93
N GLY A 268 -5.79 3.60 6.58
CA GLY A 268 -5.68 4.96 6.03
C GLY A 268 -4.86 5.09 4.73
N ARG A 269 -4.29 3.99 4.22
CA ARG A 269 -3.62 3.92 2.90
C ARG A 269 -4.34 3.04 1.87
N ASN A 270 -5.49 2.45 2.21
CA ASN A 270 -6.38 1.92 1.17
C ASN A 270 -6.86 3.07 0.29
N VAL A 271 -7.26 2.77 -0.94
CA VAL A 271 -7.82 3.79 -1.85
C VAL A 271 -9.10 4.36 -1.21
N THR A 272 -8.98 5.56 -0.62
CA THR A 272 -10.09 6.24 0.06
C THR A 272 -11.03 6.92 -0.94
N ASP A 273 -10.46 7.44 -2.03
CA ASP A 273 -11.20 8.21 -3.03
C ASP A 273 -11.41 7.40 -4.31
N TRP A 274 -12.67 7.08 -4.59
CA TRP A 274 -13.13 6.46 -5.82
C TRP A 274 -14.18 7.34 -6.48
N ASP A 275 -13.73 8.28 -7.31
CA ASP A 275 -14.65 9.11 -8.10
C ASP A 275 -15.41 8.28 -9.14
N ASN A 276 -14.78 7.20 -9.62
CA ASN A 276 -15.38 6.30 -10.59
C ASN A 276 -16.03 5.09 -9.90
N LEU A 277 -17.34 5.19 -9.66
CA LEU A 277 -18.13 4.13 -9.02
C LEU A 277 -18.17 2.82 -9.82
N LYS A 278 -18.01 2.86 -11.16
CA LYS A 278 -17.97 1.64 -11.97
C LYS A 278 -16.70 0.84 -11.69
N GLN A 279 -15.55 1.52 -11.64
CA GLN A 279 -14.28 0.90 -11.28
C GLN A 279 -14.32 0.38 -9.85
N LYS A 280 -14.87 1.16 -8.92
CA LYS A 280 -15.06 0.72 -7.53
C LYS A 280 -15.85 -0.58 -7.43
N ASN A 281 -17.01 -0.65 -8.09
CA ASN A 281 -17.84 -1.87 -8.07
C ASN A 281 -17.13 -3.04 -8.78
N ALA A 282 -16.41 -2.78 -9.87
CA ALA A 282 -15.63 -3.82 -10.54
C ALA A 282 -14.58 -4.45 -9.61
N ILE A 283 -13.90 -3.63 -8.81
CA ILE A 283 -12.92 -4.09 -7.82
C ILE A 283 -13.60 -4.84 -6.67
N LEU A 284 -14.74 -4.35 -6.16
CA LEU A 284 -15.48 -5.02 -5.09
C LEU A 284 -15.97 -6.41 -5.51
N ASP A 285 -16.45 -6.56 -6.74
CA ASP A 285 -16.90 -7.85 -7.26
C ASP A 285 -15.77 -8.88 -7.29
N VAL A 286 -14.54 -8.48 -7.65
CA VAL A 286 -13.38 -9.37 -7.58
C VAL A 286 -12.94 -9.62 -6.14
N ALA A 287 -13.03 -8.61 -5.26
CA ALA A 287 -12.64 -8.74 -3.86
C ALA A 287 -13.39 -9.88 -3.13
N GLU A 288 -14.61 -10.22 -3.53
CA GLU A 288 -15.37 -11.35 -2.97
C GLU A 288 -14.73 -12.73 -3.25
N SER A 289 -13.90 -12.83 -4.28
CA SER A 289 -13.14 -14.05 -4.61
C SER A 289 -11.81 -14.16 -3.85
N VAL A 290 -11.42 -13.12 -3.10
CA VAL A 290 -10.13 -13.06 -2.40
C VAL A 290 -10.30 -13.51 -0.96
N LEU A 291 -9.57 -14.56 -0.60
CA LEU A 291 -9.58 -15.19 0.71
C LEU A 291 -8.29 -14.93 1.48
N ARG A 292 -8.39 -14.94 2.80
CA ARG A 292 -7.26 -15.01 3.72
C ARG A 292 -6.92 -16.49 3.95
N LEU A 293 -5.65 -16.86 3.85
CA LEU A 293 -5.15 -18.21 4.10
C LEU A 293 -4.14 -18.22 5.24
N SER A 294 -4.19 -19.23 6.09
CA SER A 294 -3.16 -19.51 7.10
C SER A 294 -2.72 -20.96 7.02
N SER A 295 -1.45 -21.24 7.27
CA SER A 295 -0.92 -22.59 7.33
C SER A 295 -0.32 -22.89 8.69
N SER A 296 -0.45 -24.14 9.11
CA SER A 296 0.09 -24.62 10.37
C SER A 296 0.75 -25.99 10.21
N HIS A 297 1.80 -26.20 10.98
CA HIS A 297 2.48 -27.49 11.11
C HIS A 297 2.72 -27.76 12.59
N ASP A 298 2.40 -28.97 13.05
CA ASP A 298 2.48 -29.37 14.46
C ASP A 298 1.78 -28.39 15.43
N GLY A 299 0.62 -27.87 15.02
CA GLY A 299 -0.19 -26.94 15.81
C GLY A 299 0.35 -25.51 15.90
N LYS A 300 1.47 -25.20 15.22
CA LYS A 300 2.04 -23.85 15.14
C LYS A 300 1.80 -23.26 13.75
N GLU A 301 1.37 -22.01 13.70
CA GLU A 301 1.27 -21.27 12.44
C GLU A 301 2.67 -21.10 11.84
N ILE A 302 2.85 -21.51 10.59
CA ILE A 302 4.14 -21.39 9.88
C ILE A 302 4.13 -20.21 8.92
N ASN A 303 3.00 -19.96 8.23
CA ASN A 303 2.89 -18.84 7.32
C ASN A 303 1.42 -18.44 7.10
N SER A 304 1.22 -17.32 6.43
CA SER A 304 -0.09 -16.89 6.00
C SER A 304 0.01 -16.09 4.70
N CYS A 305 -0.97 -16.26 3.83
CA CYS A 305 -1.04 -15.60 2.53
C CYS A 305 -2.49 -15.20 2.26
N ASN A 306 -2.74 -14.70 1.06
CA ASN A 306 -4.07 -14.58 0.50
C ASN A 306 -4.21 -15.60 -0.62
N GLY A 307 -5.43 -15.87 -1.03
CA GLY A 307 -5.72 -16.72 -2.17
C GLY A 307 -6.83 -16.13 -3.01
N THR A 308 -6.83 -16.48 -4.29
CA THR A 308 -7.87 -16.08 -5.24
C THR A 308 -8.61 -17.32 -5.70
N ILE A 309 -9.94 -17.33 -5.54
CA ILE A 309 -10.78 -18.38 -6.13
C ILE A 309 -10.93 -18.07 -7.61
N PHE A 310 -10.52 -18.99 -8.48
CA PHE A 310 -10.54 -18.76 -9.93
C PHE A 310 -11.23 -19.88 -10.72
N GLU A 311 -11.58 -20.98 -10.08
CA GLU A 311 -12.35 -22.07 -10.69
C GLU A 311 -13.36 -22.66 -9.73
N TRP A 312 -14.48 -23.10 -10.28
CA TRP A 312 -15.56 -23.77 -9.57
C TRP A 312 -15.87 -25.09 -10.24
N ASP A 313 -15.89 -26.16 -9.44
CA ASP A 313 -16.31 -27.49 -9.85
C ASP A 313 -17.72 -27.74 -9.30
N GLU A 314 -18.70 -27.71 -10.20
CA GLU A 314 -20.10 -27.96 -9.88
C GLU A 314 -20.37 -29.39 -9.42
N SER A 315 -19.58 -30.36 -9.91
CA SER A 315 -19.79 -31.78 -9.60
C SER A 315 -19.43 -32.07 -8.14
N ASP A 316 -18.28 -31.54 -7.72
CA ASP A 316 -17.76 -31.72 -6.37
C ASP A 316 -18.23 -30.63 -5.39
N LYS A 317 -18.97 -29.62 -5.89
CA LYS A 317 -19.34 -28.39 -5.16
C LYS A 317 -18.15 -27.79 -4.43
N SER A 318 -17.06 -27.63 -5.17
CA SER A 318 -15.76 -27.22 -4.65
C SER A 318 -15.17 -26.11 -5.49
N ALA A 319 -14.30 -25.30 -4.88
CA ALA A 319 -13.59 -24.25 -5.59
C ALA A 319 -12.08 -24.51 -5.59
N ILE A 320 -11.40 -23.99 -6.60
CA ILE A 320 -9.94 -24.00 -6.67
C ILE A 320 -9.42 -22.60 -6.36
N VAL A 321 -8.47 -22.56 -5.43
CA VAL A 321 -7.79 -21.36 -4.97
C VAL A 321 -6.36 -21.38 -5.48
N VAL A 322 -5.94 -20.29 -6.10
CA VAL A 322 -4.53 -20.01 -6.42
C VAL A 322 -3.93 -19.10 -5.36
N THR A 323 -2.70 -19.38 -4.95
CA THR A 323 -1.92 -18.58 -4.00
C THR A 323 -0.42 -18.74 -4.27
N SER A 324 0.43 -18.04 -3.51
CA SER A 324 1.87 -18.26 -3.52
C SER A 324 2.22 -19.58 -2.82
N SER A 325 3.21 -20.30 -3.35
CA SER A 325 3.79 -21.49 -2.70
C SER A 325 4.41 -21.20 -1.33
N GLN A 326 4.69 -19.93 -1.02
CA GLN A 326 5.19 -19.50 0.29
C GLN A 326 4.23 -19.88 1.43
N ILE A 327 2.93 -20.06 1.16
CA ILE A 327 1.95 -20.48 2.18
C ILE A 327 2.36 -21.78 2.89
N ILE A 328 3.06 -22.69 2.22
CA ILE A 328 3.56 -23.94 2.80
C ILE A 328 5.07 -23.93 3.05
N ALA A 329 5.72 -22.77 2.99
CA ALA A 329 7.13 -22.62 3.35
C ALA A 329 7.27 -22.36 4.85
N SER A 330 8.05 -23.18 5.55
CA SER A 330 8.42 -22.95 6.95
C SER A 330 9.61 -22.01 7.12
N LYS A 331 10.38 -21.84 6.04
CA LYS A 331 11.47 -20.86 5.94
C LYS A 331 11.48 -20.30 4.53
N VAL A 332 11.43 -18.97 4.42
CA VAL A 332 11.51 -18.23 3.16
C VAL A 332 12.86 -17.53 3.11
N SER A 333 13.64 -17.79 2.06
CA SER A 333 14.85 -17.05 1.70
C SER A 333 14.47 -15.68 1.17
N LEU A 334 15.26 -14.66 1.50
CA LEU A 334 15.14 -13.34 0.86
C LEU A 334 15.80 -13.32 -0.53
N ASP A 335 16.64 -14.30 -0.83
CA ASP A 335 17.23 -14.52 -2.15
C ASP A 335 16.37 -15.56 -2.90
N ASP A 336 15.52 -15.09 -3.82
CA ASP A 336 14.58 -15.94 -4.59
C ASP A 336 15.28 -16.93 -5.54
N TRP A 337 16.59 -16.81 -5.67
CA TRP A 337 17.44 -17.58 -6.57
C TRP A 337 17.98 -18.87 -5.97
N GLU A 338 18.21 -18.89 -4.67
CA GLU A 338 18.67 -20.07 -3.96
C GLU A 338 17.44 -20.92 -3.56
N ASP A 339 17.42 -22.23 -3.87
CA ASP A 339 16.38 -23.17 -3.39
C ASP A 339 16.56 -23.49 -1.89
N ASN A 340 16.67 -22.43 -1.08
CA ASN A 340 16.83 -22.46 0.37
C ASN A 340 15.48 -22.43 1.09
N ASN A 341 14.38 -22.30 0.34
CA ASN A 341 13.03 -22.38 0.88
C ASN A 341 12.76 -23.81 1.37
N VAL A 342 12.37 -23.93 2.63
CA VAL A 342 11.98 -25.22 3.21
C VAL A 342 10.46 -25.33 3.13
N TYR A 343 9.97 -26.23 2.30
CA TYR A 343 8.55 -26.46 2.09
C TYR A 343 8.05 -27.63 2.93
N VAL A 344 6.82 -27.49 3.46
CA VAL A 344 6.11 -28.47 4.28
C VAL A 344 4.78 -28.81 3.59
N PRO A 345 4.78 -29.70 2.57
CA PRO A 345 3.58 -29.98 1.78
C PRO A 345 2.41 -30.59 2.57
N ASN A 346 2.70 -31.21 3.72
CA ASN A 346 1.73 -31.76 4.65
C ASN A 346 1.22 -30.74 5.69
N ALA A 347 1.59 -29.46 5.58
CA ALA A 347 1.05 -28.41 6.44
C ALA A 347 -0.47 -28.32 6.28
N LYS A 348 -1.18 -28.15 7.39
CA LYS A 348 -2.63 -27.89 7.38
C LYS A 348 -2.85 -26.45 6.96
N VAL A 349 -3.47 -26.25 5.80
CA VAL A 349 -3.84 -24.91 5.29
C VAL A 349 -5.33 -24.70 5.50
N THR A 350 -5.69 -23.54 6.03
CA THR A 350 -7.07 -23.15 6.34
C THR A 350 -7.40 -21.85 5.62
N ALA A 351 -8.53 -21.84 4.92
CA ALA A 351 -9.14 -20.66 4.36
C ALA A 351 -10.06 -20.00 5.39
N HIS A 352 -9.95 -18.68 5.54
CA HIS A 352 -10.86 -17.87 6.34
C HIS A 352 -11.85 -17.18 5.41
N LEU A 353 -13.11 -17.60 5.47
CA LEU A 353 -14.18 -17.18 4.58
C LEU A 353 -14.78 -15.84 5.04
N LEU A 354 -15.40 -15.10 4.11
CA LEU A 354 -15.93 -13.76 4.37
C LEU A 354 -17.12 -13.73 5.35
N ASP A 355 -17.77 -14.87 5.56
CA ASP A 355 -18.83 -15.04 6.58
C ASP A 355 -18.27 -15.28 8.00
N GLY A 356 -16.94 -15.31 8.15
CA GLY A 356 -16.24 -15.56 9.41
C GLY A 356 -16.01 -17.04 9.71
N THR A 357 -16.48 -17.95 8.85
CA THR A 357 -16.20 -19.38 8.99
C THR A 357 -14.83 -19.75 8.43
N THR A 358 -14.38 -20.97 8.72
CA THR A 358 -13.09 -21.46 8.22
C THR A 358 -13.28 -22.82 7.55
N SER A 359 -12.47 -23.09 6.53
CA SER A 359 -12.48 -24.35 5.79
C SER A 359 -11.06 -24.85 5.59
N ASP A 360 -10.84 -26.15 5.83
CA ASP A 360 -9.57 -26.79 5.53
C ASP A 360 -9.40 -26.95 4.01
N LEU A 361 -8.20 -26.63 3.53
CA LEU A 361 -7.82 -26.70 2.14
C LEU A 361 -7.03 -27.98 1.86
N THR A 362 -7.34 -28.62 0.75
CA THR A 362 -6.54 -29.74 0.24
C THR A 362 -5.54 -29.22 -0.79
N LEU A 363 -4.25 -29.43 -0.55
CA LEU A 363 -3.21 -29.09 -1.52
C LEU A 363 -3.38 -29.97 -2.76
N LEU A 364 -3.56 -29.34 -3.92
CA LEU A 364 -3.65 -30.03 -5.21
C LEU A 364 -2.28 -30.17 -5.85
N TYR A 365 -1.50 -29.08 -5.83
CA TYR A 365 -0.14 -29.02 -6.35
C TYR A 365 0.55 -27.71 -5.94
N PHE A 366 1.88 -27.69 -5.92
CA PHE A 366 2.65 -26.46 -5.85
C PHE A 366 3.87 -26.53 -6.78
N SER A 367 4.23 -25.41 -7.37
CA SER A 367 5.45 -25.24 -8.15
C SER A 367 6.42 -24.38 -7.37
N LYS A 368 7.60 -24.94 -7.06
CA LYS A 368 8.71 -24.18 -6.49
C LYS A 368 9.15 -23.09 -7.44
N HIS A 369 9.39 -23.44 -8.71
CA HIS A 369 9.92 -22.52 -9.72
C HIS A 369 8.99 -21.34 -9.95
N TYR A 370 7.71 -21.58 -10.25
CA TYR A 370 6.75 -20.50 -10.54
C TYR A 370 6.16 -19.83 -9.29
N GLU A 371 6.51 -20.32 -8.10
CA GLU A 371 5.97 -19.88 -6.81
C GLU A 371 4.43 -19.94 -6.70
N VAL A 372 3.78 -20.85 -7.43
CA VAL A 372 2.32 -21.02 -7.40
C VAL A 372 1.93 -22.24 -6.57
N ALA A 373 0.84 -22.15 -5.80
CA ALA A 373 0.16 -23.29 -5.21
C ALA A 373 -1.35 -23.29 -5.53
N PHE A 374 -1.89 -24.47 -5.80
CA PHE A 374 -3.30 -24.71 -6.04
C PHE A 374 -3.89 -25.52 -4.89
N PHE A 375 -5.02 -25.05 -4.38
CA PHE A 375 -5.75 -25.70 -3.29
C PHE A 375 -7.21 -25.92 -3.67
N LYS A 376 -7.80 -26.98 -3.13
CA LYS A 376 -9.23 -27.26 -3.22
C LYS A 376 -9.92 -26.90 -1.91
N VAL A 377 -11.04 -26.18 -1.99
CA VAL A 377 -11.93 -25.89 -0.86
C VAL A 377 -13.29 -26.57 -1.07
N MET A 378 -13.77 -27.29 -0.05
CA MET A 378 -15.05 -28.02 -0.09
C MET A 378 -16.19 -27.22 0.57
N GLY A 379 -17.44 -27.50 0.18
CA GLY A 379 -18.64 -27.01 0.91
C GLY A 379 -19.01 -25.55 0.62
N ALA A 380 -18.43 -24.98 -0.42
CA ALA A 380 -18.40 -23.56 -0.69
C ALA A 380 -19.59 -23.06 -1.53
N SER A 381 -20.84 -23.39 -1.17
CA SER A 381 -22.02 -23.27 -2.06
C SER A 381 -22.39 -21.86 -2.60
N LYS A 382 -21.60 -20.80 -2.34
CA LYS A 382 -21.78 -19.42 -2.85
C LYS A 382 -20.48 -18.62 -3.02
N LEU A 383 -19.34 -19.24 -3.34
CA LEU A 383 -18.10 -18.49 -3.53
C LEU A 383 -18.05 -17.78 -4.89
N GLN A 384 -17.65 -16.50 -4.88
CA GLN A 384 -17.42 -15.73 -6.10
C GLN A 384 -16.13 -16.22 -6.77
N VAL A 385 -16.19 -16.43 -8.08
CA VAL A 385 -15.05 -16.89 -8.89
C VAL A 385 -14.50 -15.72 -9.70
N ALA A 386 -13.19 -15.49 -9.61
CA ALA A 386 -12.49 -14.52 -10.43
C ALA A 386 -12.15 -15.08 -11.81
N SER A 387 -12.24 -14.23 -12.83
CA SER A 387 -11.70 -14.54 -14.15
C SER A 387 -10.24 -14.09 -14.23
N LEU A 388 -9.34 -15.01 -14.56
CA LEU A 388 -7.97 -14.68 -14.90
C LEU A 388 -7.91 -14.07 -16.30
N GLU A 389 -7.09 -13.04 -16.48
CA GLU A 389 -6.85 -12.35 -17.75
C GLU A 389 -5.38 -12.54 -18.17
N PRO A 390 -5.10 -13.30 -19.24
CA PRO A 390 -3.73 -13.56 -19.68
C PRO A 390 -3.07 -12.34 -20.33
N GLU A 391 -3.84 -11.40 -20.88
CA GLU A 391 -3.30 -10.22 -21.53
C GLU A 391 -3.07 -9.09 -20.51
N LEU A 392 -1.95 -8.38 -20.65
CA LEU A 392 -1.64 -7.24 -19.80
C LEU A 392 -0.98 -6.13 -20.60
N GLU A 393 -1.21 -4.90 -20.15
CA GLU A 393 -0.61 -3.71 -20.72
C GLU A 393 0.32 -3.05 -19.70
N PHE A 394 1.61 -2.94 -20.04
CA PHE A 394 2.56 -2.23 -19.19
C PHE A 394 2.19 -0.75 -19.09
N GLY A 395 2.25 -0.22 -17.88
CA GLY A 395 1.85 1.14 -17.56
C GLY A 395 0.35 1.33 -17.31
N SER A 396 -0.47 0.28 -17.43
CA SER A 396 -1.87 0.33 -17.00
C SER A 396 -1.98 0.39 -15.46
N GLU A 397 -3.07 0.98 -14.98
CA GLU A 397 -3.42 1.00 -13.56
C GLU A 397 -4.16 -0.29 -13.17
N ALA A 398 -3.88 -0.77 -11.96
CA ALA A 398 -4.49 -1.96 -11.38
C ALA A 398 -4.69 -1.77 -9.86
N CYS A 399 -5.30 -2.74 -9.21
CA CYS A 399 -5.43 -2.80 -7.75
C CYS A 399 -4.94 -4.13 -7.20
N VAL A 400 -4.10 -4.06 -6.16
CA VAL A 400 -3.79 -5.20 -5.30
C VAL A 400 -4.91 -5.40 -4.31
N LEU A 401 -5.48 -6.60 -4.30
CA LEU A 401 -6.55 -7.03 -3.42
C LEU A 401 -6.04 -8.14 -2.50
N ALA A 402 -6.22 -7.94 -1.20
CA ALA A 402 -5.85 -8.90 -0.15
C ALA A 402 -6.78 -8.75 1.06
N ARG A 403 -6.66 -9.65 2.02
CA ARG A 403 -7.45 -9.69 3.25
C ARG A 403 -6.54 -9.73 4.46
N GLU A 404 -6.90 -8.95 5.46
CA GLU A 404 -6.19 -8.90 6.75
C GLU A 404 -6.68 -9.99 7.71
N LYS A 405 -6.05 -10.10 8.88
CA LYS A 405 -6.46 -11.06 9.92
C LYS A 405 -7.90 -10.85 10.39
N ASP A 406 -8.40 -9.62 10.36
CA ASP A 406 -9.80 -9.28 10.68
C ASP A 406 -10.75 -9.39 9.47
N LEU A 407 -10.28 -9.99 8.37
CA LEU A 407 -10.96 -10.09 7.07
C LEU A 407 -11.18 -8.74 6.37
N GLY A 408 -10.59 -7.66 6.90
CA GLY A 408 -10.60 -6.34 6.27
C GLY A 408 -9.99 -6.39 4.87
N LEU A 409 -10.63 -5.73 3.90
CA LEU A 409 -10.10 -5.61 2.54
C LEU A 409 -8.87 -4.70 2.54
N ILE A 410 -7.74 -5.21 2.05
CA ILE A 410 -6.65 -4.38 1.52
C ILE A 410 -6.96 -4.11 0.06
N CYS A 411 -6.98 -2.83 -0.32
CA CYS A 411 -7.14 -2.43 -1.70
C CYS A 411 -6.15 -1.31 -2.01
N ARG A 412 -5.09 -1.61 -2.76
CA ARG A 412 -4.03 -0.66 -3.13
C ARG A 412 -3.98 -0.46 -4.64
N ARG A 413 -4.26 0.76 -5.08
CA ARG A 413 -4.05 1.15 -6.47
C ARG A 413 -2.56 1.17 -6.78
N THR A 414 -2.20 0.63 -7.94
CA THR A 414 -0.83 0.49 -8.41
C THR A 414 -0.77 0.60 -9.94
N LYS A 415 0.43 0.61 -10.49
CA LYS A 415 0.72 0.63 -11.92
C LYS A 415 1.61 -0.56 -12.26
N ILE A 416 1.32 -1.25 -13.36
CA ILE A 416 2.16 -2.33 -13.89
C ILE A 416 3.41 -1.70 -14.50
N LEU A 417 4.60 -2.13 -14.08
CA LEU A 417 5.88 -1.54 -14.48
C LEU A 417 6.52 -2.33 -15.61
N ALA A 418 7.05 -1.62 -16.61
CA ALA A 418 7.99 -2.15 -17.59
C ALA A 418 9.38 -2.24 -16.95
N LEU A 419 9.58 -3.27 -16.14
CA LEU A 419 10.79 -3.49 -15.35
C LEU A 419 11.18 -4.96 -15.43
N ASP A 420 12.46 -5.22 -15.66
CA ASP A 420 12.99 -6.58 -15.64
C ASP A 420 13.34 -7.04 -14.22
N PRO A 421 13.29 -8.36 -13.95
CA PRO A 421 13.79 -8.92 -12.70
C PRO A 421 15.28 -8.63 -12.52
N CYS A 422 15.68 -8.28 -11.30
CA CYS A 422 17.10 -8.23 -10.95
C CYS A 422 17.70 -9.64 -10.79
N ASP A 423 18.99 -9.69 -10.50
CA ASP A 423 19.80 -10.91 -10.49
C ASP A 423 19.26 -12.04 -9.61
N HIS A 424 18.69 -11.71 -8.43
CA HIS A 424 18.16 -12.69 -7.49
C HIS A 424 16.67 -12.99 -7.68
N GLN A 425 15.95 -12.17 -8.44
CA GLN A 425 14.52 -12.37 -8.72
C GLN A 425 14.33 -13.41 -9.84
N ARG A 426 13.10 -13.92 -10.03
CA ARG A 426 12.83 -14.93 -11.06
C ARG A 426 12.44 -14.31 -12.40
N ASN A 427 12.73 -15.01 -13.50
CA ASN A 427 12.46 -14.53 -14.86
C ASN A 427 10.97 -14.25 -15.11
N HIS A 428 10.06 -15.09 -14.60
CA HIS A 428 8.62 -14.94 -14.81
C HIS A 428 7.96 -13.88 -13.92
N TYR A 429 8.72 -13.18 -13.07
CA TYR A 429 8.17 -12.08 -12.26
C TYR A 429 7.96 -10.83 -13.10
N LEU A 430 6.79 -10.23 -12.95
CA LEU A 430 6.49 -8.88 -13.40
C LEU A 430 6.28 -7.98 -12.18
N PHE A 431 6.44 -6.67 -12.34
CA PHE A 431 6.52 -5.75 -11.20
C PHE A 431 5.41 -4.71 -11.18
N ILE A 432 5.07 -4.28 -9.97
CA ILE A 432 4.10 -3.23 -9.70
C ILE A 432 4.72 -2.12 -8.85
N GLY A 433 4.22 -0.90 -9.06
CA GLY A 433 4.69 0.28 -8.33
C GLY A 433 4.03 0.48 -6.96
N GLY A 434 4.65 1.33 -6.14
CA GLY A 434 4.08 1.80 -4.89
C GLY A 434 4.33 0.89 -3.68
N SER A 435 3.80 1.30 -2.53
CA SER A 435 3.99 0.60 -1.25
C SER A 435 2.81 -0.33 -1.00
N ILE A 436 3.05 -1.62 -1.21
CA ILE A 436 2.11 -2.71 -0.94
C ILE A 436 2.47 -3.35 0.42
N PRO A 437 1.51 -3.72 1.27
CA PRO A 437 1.81 -4.49 2.47
C PRO A 437 2.32 -5.89 2.11
N GLU A 438 3.34 -6.39 2.80
CA GLU A 438 3.85 -7.77 2.65
C GLU A 438 2.77 -8.83 2.89
N SER A 439 1.79 -8.50 3.76
CA SER A 439 0.59 -9.30 4.01
C SER A 439 -0.29 -9.49 2.78
N SER A 440 0.01 -8.85 1.65
CA SER A 440 -0.72 -8.99 0.37
C SER A 440 -0.23 -10.16 -0.48
N THR A 441 0.83 -10.88 -0.07
CA THR A 441 1.34 -12.07 -0.78
C THR A 441 0.23 -13.10 -1.02
N GLY A 442 0.18 -13.66 -2.22
CA GLY A 442 -0.89 -14.54 -2.69
C GLY A 442 -2.19 -13.82 -3.06
N GLY A 443 -2.26 -12.50 -2.88
CA GLY A 443 -3.41 -11.67 -3.23
C GLY A 443 -3.54 -11.47 -4.73
N SER A 444 -4.67 -10.93 -5.18
CA SER A 444 -4.94 -10.72 -6.60
C SER A 444 -4.48 -9.35 -7.05
N LEU A 445 -3.80 -9.27 -8.19
CA LEU A 445 -3.65 -8.04 -8.95
C LEU A 445 -4.79 -7.96 -9.97
N THR A 446 -5.63 -6.94 -9.87
CA THR A 446 -6.91 -6.85 -10.59
C THR A 446 -6.98 -5.57 -11.42
N ASP A 447 -7.42 -5.69 -12.66
CA ASP A 447 -7.71 -4.55 -13.53
C ASP A 447 -9.08 -3.92 -13.22
N PHE A 448 -9.42 -2.84 -13.92
CA PHE A 448 -10.72 -2.19 -13.75
C PHE A 448 -11.86 -2.81 -14.56
N ASN A 449 -11.62 -3.93 -15.26
CA ASN A 449 -12.59 -4.68 -16.06
C ASN A 449 -13.06 -5.97 -15.37
N ARG A 450 -12.84 -6.09 -14.04
CA ARG A 450 -13.22 -7.26 -13.23
C ARG A 450 -12.38 -8.50 -13.53
N LYS A 451 -11.14 -8.31 -13.97
CA LYS A 451 -10.24 -9.40 -14.30
C LYS A 451 -9.00 -9.39 -13.41
N VAL A 452 -8.53 -10.59 -13.08
CA VAL A 452 -7.29 -10.80 -12.33
C VAL A 452 -6.15 -10.98 -13.33
N VAL A 453 -5.20 -10.05 -13.34
CA VAL A 453 -4.02 -10.08 -14.23
C VAL A 453 -2.85 -10.86 -13.63
N GLY A 454 -2.89 -11.17 -12.33
CA GLY A 454 -1.94 -12.07 -11.70
C GLY A 454 -2.07 -12.18 -10.19
N VAL A 455 -1.15 -12.95 -9.59
CA VAL A 455 -1.07 -13.18 -8.14
C VAL A 455 0.17 -12.49 -7.58
N VAL A 456 -0.01 -11.66 -6.56
CA VAL A 456 1.04 -10.84 -5.95
C VAL A 456 2.00 -11.72 -5.15
N VAL A 457 3.29 -11.48 -5.33
CA VAL A 457 4.37 -12.12 -4.57
C VAL A 457 5.32 -11.07 -4.02
N ASN A 458 5.78 -11.27 -2.79
CA ASN A 458 6.74 -10.37 -2.16
C ASN A 458 8.16 -10.76 -2.60
N ALA A 459 8.68 -10.08 -3.62
CA ALA A 459 9.99 -10.34 -4.21
C ALA A 459 10.84 -9.07 -4.20
N LEU A 460 11.44 -8.75 -3.04
CA LEU A 460 12.22 -7.52 -2.83
C LEU A 460 13.30 -7.32 -3.92
N PRO A 461 13.71 -6.08 -4.23
CA PRO A 461 13.32 -4.82 -3.61
C PRO A 461 11.96 -4.27 -4.08
N ASN A 462 11.34 -4.87 -5.11
CA ASN A 462 10.08 -4.42 -5.68
C ASN A 462 8.92 -5.35 -5.29
N PHE A 463 7.67 -4.95 -5.48
CA PHE A 463 6.56 -5.89 -5.41
C PHE A 463 6.38 -6.55 -6.77
N ALA A 464 6.39 -7.87 -6.80
CA ALA A 464 6.19 -8.64 -8.00
C ALA A 464 4.80 -9.27 -8.04
N PHE A 465 4.47 -9.83 -9.18
CA PHE A 465 3.33 -10.71 -9.36
C PHE A 465 3.65 -11.76 -10.42
N ILE A 466 3.03 -12.91 -10.27
CA ILE A 466 3.03 -13.98 -11.26
C ILE A 466 1.87 -13.69 -12.22
N PRO A 467 2.12 -13.49 -13.52
CA PRO A 467 1.07 -13.14 -14.46
C PRO A 467 0.09 -14.30 -14.67
N SER A 468 -1.18 -13.96 -14.86
CA SER A 468 -2.26 -14.91 -15.11
C SER A 468 -1.99 -15.81 -16.32
N SER A 469 -1.28 -15.32 -17.34
CA SER A 469 -0.85 -16.11 -18.51
C SER A 469 0.01 -17.32 -18.14
N ILE A 470 0.84 -17.20 -17.09
CA ILE A 470 1.67 -18.28 -16.54
C ILE A 470 0.83 -19.18 -15.62
N ILE A 471 -0.01 -18.59 -14.75
CA ILE A 471 -0.90 -19.35 -13.85
C ILE A 471 -1.81 -20.29 -14.64
N ILE A 472 -2.43 -19.80 -15.72
CA ILE A 472 -3.33 -20.58 -16.59
C ILE A 472 -2.58 -21.78 -17.20
N ARG A 473 -1.35 -21.59 -17.69
CA ARG A 473 -0.54 -22.67 -18.28
C ARG A 473 -0.11 -23.70 -17.23
N CYS A 474 0.38 -23.23 -16.09
CA CYS A 474 0.69 -24.06 -14.92
C CYS A 474 -0.51 -24.91 -14.51
N PHE A 475 -1.69 -24.29 -14.42
CA PHE A 475 -2.91 -24.97 -14.04
C PHE A 475 -3.35 -26.02 -15.08
N ARG A 476 -3.29 -25.70 -16.38
CA ARG A 476 -3.58 -26.65 -17.47
C ARG A 476 -2.66 -27.88 -17.46
N LEU A 477 -1.36 -27.66 -17.25
CA LEU A 477 -0.38 -28.74 -17.11
C LEU A 477 -0.70 -29.64 -15.92
N TRP A 478 -0.99 -29.04 -14.76
CA TRP A 478 -1.41 -29.80 -13.59
C TRP A 478 -2.72 -30.56 -13.82
N GLN A 479 -3.75 -29.93 -14.40
CA GLN A 479 -5.03 -30.60 -14.65
C GLN A 479 -4.84 -31.85 -15.51
N SER A 480 -4.07 -31.72 -16.59
CA SER A 480 -3.91 -32.76 -17.62
C SER A 480 -2.89 -33.85 -17.22
N PHE A 481 -1.79 -33.47 -16.57
CA PHE A 481 -0.65 -34.37 -16.34
C PHE A 481 -0.30 -34.59 -14.87
N LYS A 482 -0.92 -33.85 -13.95
CA LYS A 482 -0.62 -33.85 -12.51
C LYS A 482 0.82 -33.46 -12.16
N LYS A 483 1.46 -32.69 -13.06
CA LYS A 483 2.83 -32.18 -12.91
C LYS A 483 2.99 -30.87 -13.66
N ILE A 484 3.89 -30.01 -13.19
CA ILE A 484 4.28 -28.74 -13.84
C ILE A 484 5.79 -28.76 -13.98
N ALA A 485 6.28 -28.72 -15.21
CA ALA A 485 7.70 -28.70 -15.51
C ALA A 485 7.99 -27.69 -16.63
N ARG A 486 9.26 -27.35 -16.79
CA ARG A 486 9.74 -26.55 -17.92
C ARG A 486 11.18 -26.96 -18.32
N PRO A 487 11.60 -26.64 -19.56
CA PRO A 487 13.01 -26.72 -19.94
C PRO A 487 13.88 -25.76 -19.13
N HIS A 488 14.97 -26.26 -18.53
CA HIS A 488 15.97 -25.43 -17.83
C HIS A 488 17.10 -25.03 -18.79
N LEU A 489 17.18 -23.74 -19.12
CA LEU A 489 18.12 -23.19 -20.10
C LEU A 489 19.40 -22.63 -19.45
N GLY A 490 19.36 -22.29 -18.16
CA GLY A 490 20.47 -21.65 -17.44
C GLY A 490 20.69 -20.19 -17.88
N LEU A 491 19.61 -19.45 -18.15
CA LEU A 491 19.68 -18.08 -18.67
C LEU A 491 18.92 -17.08 -17.78
N LYS A 492 19.60 -15.99 -17.41
CA LYS A 492 18.97 -14.81 -16.83
C LYS A 492 18.69 -13.80 -17.93
N LEU A 493 17.45 -13.33 -18.02
CA LEU A 493 16.99 -12.54 -19.16
C LEU A 493 16.62 -11.11 -18.75
N ARG A 494 16.72 -10.20 -19.71
CA ARG A 494 16.22 -8.83 -19.68
C ARG A 494 15.46 -8.54 -20.97
N THR A 495 14.52 -7.61 -20.95
CA THR A 495 13.66 -7.29 -22.07
C THR A 495 14.22 -6.10 -22.85
N VAL A 496 14.44 -6.24 -24.16
CA VAL A 496 14.97 -5.14 -24.99
C VAL A 496 14.09 -3.90 -24.86
N GLN A 497 12.77 -4.07 -24.91
CA GLN A 497 11.79 -2.98 -24.86
C GLN A 497 11.78 -2.21 -23.53
N PHE A 498 12.40 -2.73 -22.48
CA PHE A 498 12.47 -2.07 -21.16
C PHE A 498 13.76 -1.26 -20.97
N LEU A 499 14.66 -1.26 -21.96
CA LEU A 499 15.80 -0.35 -21.98
C LEU A 499 15.31 1.11 -22.13
N ASP A 500 16.13 2.06 -21.66
CA ASP A 500 15.86 3.47 -21.91
C ASP A 500 15.87 3.79 -23.41
N ILE A 501 15.22 4.91 -23.74
CA ILE A 501 14.99 5.33 -25.13
C ILE A 501 16.31 5.50 -25.90
N THR A 502 17.37 5.94 -25.22
CA THR A 502 18.69 6.15 -25.85
C THR A 502 19.32 4.82 -26.24
N HIS A 503 19.36 3.84 -25.33
CA HIS A 503 19.87 2.51 -25.65
C HIS A 503 19.01 1.78 -26.70
N LEU A 504 17.68 1.94 -26.66
CA LEU A 504 16.77 1.39 -27.68
C LEU A 504 17.04 1.99 -29.07
N GLU A 505 17.20 3.32 -29.16
CA GLU A 505 17.53 3.99 -30.42
C GLU A 505 18.86 3.50 -30.97
N GLN A 506 19.88 3.42 -30.13
CA GLN A 506 21.21 2.95 -30.51
C GLN A 506 21.18 1.50 -31.02
N LEU A 507 20.55 0.59 -30.28
CA LEU A 507 20.43 -0.82 -30.65
C LEU A 507 19.67 -0.98 -31.98
N SER A 508 18.62 -0.18 -32.18
CA SER A 508 17.86 -0.13 -33.43
C SER A 508 18.69 0.44 -34.58
N ARG A 509 19.53 1.44 -34.36
CA ARG A 509 20.37 2.05 -35.41
C ARG A 509 21.46 1.09 -35.87
N ASP A 510 22.20 0.55 -34.90
CA ASP A 510 23.46 -0.18 -35.12
C ASP A 510 23.18 -1.65 -35.52
N PHE A 511 22.15 -2.28 -34.94
CA PHE A 511 21.87 -3.71 -35.15
C PHE A 511 20.49 -4.02 -35.73
N LYS A 512 19.62 -3.01 -35.92
CA LYS A 512 18.21 -3.17 -36.34
C LYS A 512 17.37 -4.02 -35.37
N ILE A 513 17.75 -4.06 -34.10
CA ILE A 513 17.04 -4.78 -33.05
C ILE A 513 16.15 -3.80 -32.28
N LYS A 514 14.86 -4.11 -32.18
CA LYS A 514 13.86 -3.31 -31.44
C LYS A 514 13.11 -4.11 -30.37
N VAL A 515 13.13 -5.43 -30.49
CA VAL A 515 12.42 -6.38 -29.64
C VAL A 515 13.31 -7.61 -29.43
N GLY A 516 13.08 -8.35 -28.35
CA GLY A 516 13.84 -9.53 -27.99
C GLY A 516 14.23 -9.53 -26.51
N LEU A 517 14.97 -10.56 -26.12
CA LEU A 517 15.42 -10.79 -24.75
C LEU A 517 16.95 -10.77 -24.69
N ILE A 518 17.50 -9.84 -23.95
CA ILE A 518 18.93 -9.76 -23.70
C ILE A 518 19.30 -10.83 -22.68
N VAL A 519 20.32 -11.61 -23.00
CA VAL A 519 20.98 -12.52 -22.06
C VAL A 519 21.74 -11.66 -21.05
N GLY A 520 21.18 -11.48 -19.87
CA GLY A 520 21.83 -10.80 -18.76
C GLY A 520 22.93 -11.66 -18.15
N LYS A 521 22.65 -12.96 -17.95
CA LYS A 521 23.62 -13.94 -17.43
C LYS A 521 23.40 -15.32 -18.01
N VAL A 522 24.47 -16.12 -17.96
CA VAL A 522 24.49 -17.52 -18.36
C VAL A 522 25.05 -18.33 -17.20
N SER A 523 24.38 -19.41 -16.83
CA SER A 523 24.83 -20.31 -15.76
C SER A 523 26.14 -20.98 -16.15
N SER A 524 27.08 -21.03 -15.21
CA SER A 524 28.36 -21.74 -15.37
C SER A 524 28.10 -23.21 -15.66
N GLU A 525 28.90 -23.77 -16.56
CA GLU A 525 28.86 -25.17 -17.01
C GLU A 525 27.56 -25.62 -17.67
N SER A 526 26.59 -24.72 -17.84
CA SER A 526 25.29 -25.01 -18.44
C SER A 526 25.39 -25.33 -19.93
N LEU A 527 24.34 -25.97 -20.47
CA LEU A 527 24.27 -26.25 -21.89
C LEU A 527 24.25 -24.97 -22.73
N ALA A 528 23.64 -23.89 -22.21
CA ALA A 528 23.69 -22.59 -22.87
C ALA A 528 25.13 -22.07 -22.98
N GLU A 529 25.92 -22.13 -21.90
CA GLU A 529 27.33 -21.70 -21.95
C GLU A 529 28.14 -22.52 -22.96
N ARG A 530 28.00 -23.85 -22.93
CA ARG A 530 28.69 -24.79 -23.83
C ARG A 530 28.31 -24.58 -25.30
N ASN A 531 27.06 -24.19 -25.56
CA ASN A 531 26.57 -23.84 -26.90
C ASN A 531 26.81 -22.36 -27.27
N GLY A 532 27.66 -21.66 -26.51
CA GLY A 532 28.18 -20.36 -26.89
C GLY A 532 27.29 -19.17 -26.55
N PHE A 533 26.25 -19.33 -25.72
CA PHE A 533 25.51 -18.19 -25.15
C PHE A 533 26.43 -17.37 -24.25
N ARG A 534 26.34 -16.05 -24.37
CA ARG A 534 27.12 -15.11 -23.56
C ARG A 534 26.25 -13.92 -23.17
N THR A 535 26.60 -13.29 -22.05
CA THR A 535 26.00 -12.02 -21.64
C THR A 535 26.10 -10.98 -22.75
N GLY A 536 24.97 -10.32 -23.02
CA GLY A 536 24.79 -9.34 -24.09
C GLY A 536 24.20 -9.89 -25.39
N ASP A 537 24.11 -11.22 -25.55
CA ASP A 537 23.39 -11.81 -26.69
C ASP A 537 21.90 -11.46 -26.64
N VAL A 538 21.23 -11.38 -27.79
CA VAL A 538 19.78 -11.08 -27.85
C VAL A 538 19.02 -12.25 -28.47
N ILE A 539 18.15 -12.89 -27.69
CA ILE A 539 17.21 -13.91 -28.15
C ILE A 539 16.03 -13.21 -28.82
N PHE A 540 15.75 -13.54 -30.07
CA PHE A 540 14.64 -12.94 -30.83
C PHE A 540 13.52 -13.94 -31.15
N SER A 541 13.78 -15.25 -31.04
CA SER A 541 12.75 -16.27 -31.24
C SER A 541 13.00 -17.54 -30.43
N CYS A 542 11.93 -18.27 -30.15
CA CYS A 542 11.95 -19.62 -29.57
C CYS A 542 11.06 -20.53 -30.44
N ARG A 543 11.60 -21.65 -30.95
CA ARG A 543 10.91 -22.57 -31.88
C ARG A 543 10.27 -21.86 -33.10
N GLY A 544 10.94 -20.84 -33.62
CA GLY A 544 10.46 -20.03 -34.74
C GLY A 544 9.44 -18.95 -34.38
N GLU A 545 8.91 -18.92 -33.16
CA GLU A 545 8.02 -17.88 -32.66
C GLU A 545 8.83 -16.67 -32.17
N SER A 546 8.46 -15.46 -32.58
CA SER A 546 9.12 -14.24 -32.11
C SER A 546 8.83 -13.99 -30.64
N VAL A 547 9.83 -13.57 -29.87
CA VAL A 547 9.68 -13.29 -28.44
C VAL A 547 9.96 -11.82 -28.15
N SER A 548 9.08 -11.18 -27.38
CA SER A 548 9.21 -9.77 -27.04
C SER A 548 9.44 -9.54 -25.54
N THR A 549 8.82 -10.34 -24.68
CA THR A 549 8.96 -10.25 -23.21
C THR A 549 9.34 -11.56 -22.57
N ILE A 550 9.92 -11.50 -21.37
CA ILE A 550 10.31 -12.70 -20.62
C ILE A 550 9.07 -13.55 -20.26
N SER A 551 7.95 -12.92 -19.91
CA SER A 551 6.68 -13.61 -19.61
C SER A 551 6.16 -14.43 -20.80
N GLU A 552 6.22 -13.88 -22.02
CA GLU A 552 5.89 -14.63 -23.25
C GLU A 552 6.81 -15.83 -23.44
N PHE A 553 8.11 -15.64 -23.25
CA PHE A 553 9.09 -16.70 -23.41
C PHE A 553 8.88 -17.83 -22.39
N GLU A 554 8.63 -17.50 -21.13
CA GLU A 554 8.26 -18.48 -20.08
C GLU A 554 6.96 -19.21 -20.44
N GLY A 555 5.99 -18.52 -21.03
CA GLY A 555 4.78 -19.13 -21.58
C GLY A 555 5.09 -20.16 -22.68
N ILE A 556 5.97 -19.83 -23.62
CA ILE A 556 6.42 -20.76 -24.67
C ILE A 556 7.11 -21.98 -24.04
N LEU A 557 7.94 -21.80 -23.01
CA LEU A 557 8.60 -22.92 -22.32
C LEU A 557 7.61 -23.90 -21.67
N LEU A 558 6.51 -23.38 -21.10
CA LEU A 558 5.41 -24.20 -20.59
C LEU A 558 4.64 -24.90 -21.71
N ASP A 559 4.40 -24.22 -22.84
CA ASP A 559 3.70 -24.79 -24.00
C ASP A 559 4.55 -25.90 -24.66
N ILE A 560 5.89 -25.75 -24.66
CA ILE A 560 6.84 -26.81 -25.03
C ILE A 560 6.63 -28.03 -24.14
N CYS A 561 6.62 -27.84 -22.82
CA CYS A 561 6.42 -28.91 -21.86
C CYS A 561 5.08 -29.63 -22.07
N GLU A 562 3.98 -28.88 -22.27
CA GLU A 562 2.65 -29.44 -22.54
C GLU A 562 2.66 -30.35 -23.77
N LYS A 563 3.30 -29.90 -24.85
CA LYS A 563 3.44 -30.69 -26.08
C LYS A 563 4.25 -31.97 -25.84
N GLN A 564 5.38 -31.88 -25.15
CA GLN A 564 6.24 -33.03 -24.88
C GLN A 564 5.54 -34.08 -23.99
N PHE A 565 4.75 -33.65 -23.00
CA PHE A 565 3.95 -34.57 -22.19
C PHE A 565 2.84 -35.27 -22.99
N LYS A 566 2.20 -34.58 -23.95
CA LYS A 566 1.26 -35.23 -24.89
C LYS A 566 1.93 -36.28 -25.76
N GLU A 567 3.19 -36.08 -26.09
CA GLU A 567 4.02 -37.02 -26.87
C GLU A 567 4.59 -38.17 -26.02
N GLY A 568 4.28 -38.23 -24.72
CA GLY A 568 4.66 -39.32 -23.82
C GLY A 568 5.96 -39.10 -23.05
N LYS A 569 6.60 -37.93 -23.16
CA LYS A 569 7.80 -37.62 -22.36
C LYS A 569 7.49 -37.42 -20.88
N GLY A 570 8.44 -37.82 -20.04
CA GLY A 570 8.45 -37.70 -18.60
C GLY A 570 9.16 -36.45 -18.08
N LEU A 571 9.22 -36.35 -16.75
CA LEU A 571 10.17 -35.47 -16.08
C LEU A 571 11.59 -36.00 -16.31
N ASN A 572 12.57 -35.10 -16.32
CA ASN A 572 14.00 -35.34 -16.56
C ASN A 572 14.35 -35.82 -17.98
N ASP A 573 13.37 -36.02 -18.86
CA ASP A 573 13.65 -36.27 -20.27
C ASP A 573 14.25 -35.04 -20.94
N GLU A 574 15.18 -35.28 -21.86
CA GLU A 574 15.79 -34.22 -22.67
C GLU A 574 14.84 -33.75 -23.77
N VAL A 575 14.78 -32.45 -23.95
CA VAL A 575 13.96 -31.78 -24.96
C VAL A 575 14.78 -30.71 -25.67
N ASP A 576 14.64 -30.70 -26.99
CA ASP A 576 15.29 -29.70 -27.82
C ASP A 576 14.49 -28.38 -27.79
N VAL A 577 15.17 -27.32 -27.37
CA VAL A 577 14.68 -25.94 -27.41
C VAL A 577 15.54 -25.17 -28.41
N GLU A 578 14.94 -24.85 -29.56
CA GLU A 578 15.59 -24.07 -30.60
C GLU A 578 15.41 -22.57 -30.32
N LEU A 579 16.52 -21.86 -30.17
CA LEU A 579 16.57 -20.43 -29.89
C LEU A 579 17.22 -19.68 -31.03
N GLY A 580 16.55 -18.62 -31.50
CA GLY A 580 17.11 -17.65 -32.42
C GLY A 580 17.84 -16.57 -31.65
N VAL A 581 19.14 -16.40 -31.89
CA VAL A 581 20.02 -15.51 -31.13
C VAL A 581 20.80 -14.56 -32.05
N TYR A 582 20.84 -13.28 -31.69
CA TYR A 582 21.78 -12.29 -32.19
C TYR A 582 23.03 -12.28 -31.32
N LYS A 583 24.18 -12.55 -31.93
CA LYS A 583 25.51 -12.34 -31.35
C LYS A 583 25.96 -10.95 -31.74
N LEU A 584 26.03 -10.03 -30.77
CA LEU A 584 26.37 -8.62 -31.03
C LEU A 584 27.89 -8.38 -31.14
N ARG A 585 28.70 -9.34 -30.70
CA ARG A 585 30.16 -9.26 -30.75
C ARG A 585 30.65 -9.44 -32.19
N GLU A 586 31.67 -8.70 -32.58
CA GLU A 586 32.18 -8.72 -33.94
C GLU A 586 32.81 -10.09 -34.32
N PRO A 587 32.49 -10.62 -35.52
CA PRO A 587 31.48 -10.13 -36.45
C PRO A 587 30.06 -10.44 -35.96
N ALA A 588 29.20 -9.41 -35.94
CA ALA A 588 27.82 -9.57 -35.51
C ALA A 588 27.09 -10.59 -36.40
N SER A 589 26.37 -11.53 -35.78
CA SER A 589 25.73 -12.62 -36.53
C SER A 589 24.42 -13.06 -35.91
N ARG A 590 23.55 -13.64 -36.73
CA ARG A 590 22.30 -14.28 -36.31
C ARG A 590 22.47 -15.79 -36.43
N ARG A 591 22.12 -16.53 -35.39
CA ARG A 591 22.24 -18.00 -35.38
C ARG A 591 21.01 -18.64 -34.76
N MET A 592 20.66 -19.82 -35.25
CA MET A 592 19.77 -20.73 -34.53
C MET A 592 20.65 -21.65 -33.69
N VAL A 593 20.31 -21.77 -32.41
CA VAL A 593 21.03 -22.62 -31.45
C VAL A 593 20.02 -23.55 -30.80
N THR A 594 20.26 -24.85 -30.88
CA THR A 594 19.41 -25.86 -30.24
C THR A 594 20.04 -26.27 -28.92
N LEU A 595 19.26 -26.18 -27.85
CA LEU A 595 19.65 -26.63 -26.52
C LEU A 595 18.83 -27.88 -26.16
N SER A 596 19.49 -29.03 -26.01
CA SER A 596 18.89 -30.27 -25.52
C SER A 596 18.89 -30.31 -24.00
N VAL A 597 17.85 -29.79 -23.38
CA VAL A 597 17.80 -29.54 -21.93
C VAL A 597 16.77 -30.43 -21.25
N GLN A 598 16.93 -30.68 -19.96
CA GLN A 598 15.98 -31.49 -19.20
C GLN A 598 14.69 -30.73 -18.91
N LEU A 599 13.56 -31.44 -18.98
CA LEU A 599 12.31 -31.00 -18.37
C LEU A 599 12.38 -31.20 -16.86
N SER A 600 12.29 -30.13 -16.09
CA SER A 600 12.36 -30.20 -14.63
C SER A 600 11.21 -29.45 -13.98
N ASP A 601 10.75 -29.97 -12.84
CA ASP A 601 9.78 -29.36 -11.92
C ASP A 601 10.46 -28.71 -10.70
N CYS A 602 11.80 -28.84 -10.61
CA CYS A 602 12.62 -28.20 -9.60
C CYS A 602 12.82 -26.71 -9.90
N MET A 603 13.43 -25.99 -8.95
CA MET A 603 13.87 -24.63 -9.19
C MET A 603 15.08 -24.63 -10.15
N GLU A 604 15.00 -23.84 -11.22
CA GLU A 604 16.17 -23.52 -12.04
C GLU A 604 17.13 -22.60 -11.27
N ALA A 605 18.18 -23.17 -10.69
CA ALA A 605 19.30 -22.41 -10.14
C ALA A 605 20.30 -22.06 -11.25
N ILE A 606 20.82 -20.84 -11.25
CA ILE A 606 21.93 -20.45 -12.13
C ILE A 606 23.16 -20.29 -11.25
N ASP A 607 24.16 -21.12 -11.52
CA ASP A 607 25.44 -21.09 -10.84
C ASP A 607 26.32 -20.00 -11.46
N TYR A 608 26.92 -19.19 -10.60
CA TYR A 608 27.75 -18.06 -10.98
C TYR A 608 29.24 -18.39 -11.08
N GLY A 609 29.66 -19.56 -10.58
CA GLY A 609 31.09 -19.86 -10.41
C GLY A 609 31.76 -18.89 -9.43
N ASN A 610 32.83 -19.31 -8.77
CA ASN A 610 33.50 -18.52 -7.72
C ASN A 610 34.24 -17.25 -8.20
N ASN A 611 33.97 -16.72 -9.39
CA ASN A 611 34.67 -15.55 -9.93
C ASN A 611 33.74 -14.70 -10.81
N CYS A 612 33.22 -13.58 -10.30
CA CYS A 612 32.96 -12.39 -11.12
C CYS A 612 32.97 -11.10 -10.29
N LEU A 613 33.71 -10.14 -10.84
CA LEU A 613 34.04 -8.78 -10.38
C LEU A 613 32.82 -7.87 -10.10
N PRO A 614 33.01 -6.70 -9.44
CA PRO A 614 31.93 -5.84 -8.96
C PRO A 614 30.97 -5.39 -10.08
N GLN A 615 29.68 -5.54 -9.80
CA GLN A 615 28.57 -5.09 -10.61
C GLN A 615 28.67 -3.59 -10.94
N LEU A 616 28.66 -3.26 -12.24
CA LEU A 616 28.31 -1.92 -12.70
C LEU A 616 26.80 -1.74 -12.56
N GLN A 617 26.37 -1.15 -11.45
CA GLN A 617 25.06 -0.50 -11.36
C GLN A 617 25.03 0.66 -12.35
N LEU A 618 24.35 0.48 -13.48
CA LEU A 618 23.88 1.61 -14.28
C LEU A 618 22.49 1.98 -13.75
N SER A 619 22.46 3.19 -13.18
CA SER A 619 21.33 3.90 -12.57
C SER A 619 20.13 4.09 -13.49
#